data_AF-A0A6J1IBV2-F1
#
_entry.id   AF-A0A6J1IBV2-F1
#
_cell.length_a   1.000
_cell.length_b   1.000
_cell.length_c   1.000
_cell.angle_alpha   90.00
_cell.angle_beta   90.00
_cell.angle_gamma   90.00
#
_symmetry.space_group_name_H-M   'P 1'
#
loop_
_entity.id
_entity.type
_entity.pdbx_description
1 polymer ?
#
loop_
_entity_poly.entity_id
_entity_poly.type
_entity_poly.pdbx_seq_one_letter_code
_entity_poly.pdbx_strand_id
1 'polypeptide(L)'
;MFHLVAALLDFYARMYFGMLMERQGEDDVHDCTIKLRVNPKKRRDKVYIGCGAGFGGDRPTAALKLLQRVKDLNYLVLECLAERTLADRHQAMSSGGDGYDSRIADWMKLLLPLAVKRNICIITNMGAMDPPGAQQNVIEIASSLGLSVSVAVAYEVSVKESGGADRWFNQ
;
A
#
# COMPACT_ATOMS: atom_id res chain seq x y z
N MET A 1 6.36 -14.80 -11.92
CA MET A 1 6.65 -14.74 -10.48
C MET A 1 6.54 -13.27 -10.06
N PHE A 2 5.37 -12.85 -9.56
CA PHE A 2 5.15 -11.48 -9.08
C PHE A 2 4.14 -11.56 -7.93
N HIS A 3 4.66 -11.53 -6.71
CA HIS A 3 3.87 -11.21 -5.53
C HIS A 3 4.26 -9.76 -5.22
N LEU A 4 3.33 -8.83 -5.21
CA LEU A 4 3.62 -7.40 -5.02
C LEU A 4 2.97 -6.99 -3.71
N VAL A 5 3.68 -7.06 -2.59
CA VAL A 5 3.19 -6.45 -1.34
C VAL A 5 3.39 -4.94 -1.44
N ALA A 6 2.45 -4.23 -2.08
CA ALA A 6 2.53 -2.79 -2.30
C ALA A 6 1.17 -2.09 -2.11
N ALA A 7 1.02 -1.37 -1.01
CA ALA A 7 0.38 -0.04 -1.02
C ALA A 7 0.75 0.68 0.29
N LEU A 8 2.01 1.09 0.35
CA LEU A 8 2.54 1.90 1.41
C LEU A 8 2.17 3.36 1.14
N LEU A 9 0.99 3.76 1.63
CA LEU A 9 0.43 5.09 1.35
C LEU A 9 1.24 6.17 2.08
N ASP A 10 2.06 6.89 1.31
CA ASP A 10 2.73 8.16 1.66
C ASP A 10 1.73 9.34 1.81
N PHE A 11 0.43 9.10 1.56
CA PHE A 11 -0.62 10.12 1.51
C PHE A 11 -0.69 11.05 2.74
N TYR A 12 -0.28 10.58 3.91
CA TYR A 12 -0.46 11.33 5.17
C TYR A 12 0.77 12.12 5.63
N ALA A 13 1.98 11.82 5.13
CA ALA A 13 3.16 12.60 5.48
C ALA A 13 3.04 14.05 4.97
N ARG A 14 2.44 14.23 3.79
CA ARG A 14 2.17 15.55 3.18
C ARG A 14 0.99 16.27 3.82
N MET A 15 -0.08 15.58 4.21
CA MET A 15 -1.20 16.20 4.93
C MET A 15 -0.71 16.85 6.24
N TYR A 16 0.20 16.20 6.97
CA TYR A 16 0.74 16.71 8.22
C TYR A 16 1.83 17.78 8.04
N PHE A 17 2.70 17.68 7.02
CA PHE A 17 3.64 18.78 6.72
C PHE A 17 2.93 20.03 6.15
N GLY A 18 1.76 19.86 5.53
CA GLY A 18 0.88 20.95 5.11
C GLY A 18 0.12 21.61 6.26
N MET A 19 -0.27 20.86 7.29
CA MET A 19 -0.99 21.39 8.46
C MET A 19 -0.16 22.30 9.39
N LEU A 20 1.17 22.32 9.24
CA LEU A 20 2.06 23.26 9.95
C LEU A 20 2.37 24.54 9.15
N MET A 21 1.81 24.68 7.94
CA MET A 21 1.90 25.88 7.13
C MET A 21 0.49 26.19 6.62
N GLU A 22 -0.28 26.96 7.40
CA GLU A 22 -1.49 27.61 6.89
C GLU A 22 -1.14 28.35 5.59
N ARG A 23 -1.49 27.76 4.46
CA ARG A 23 -1.79 28.51 3.25
C ARG A 23 -3.27 28.36 3.02
N GLN A 24 -3.99 29.45 3.28
CA GLN A 24 -5.30 29.65 2.70
C GLN A 24 -5.15 29.57 1.18
N GLY A 25 -5.75 28.55 0.58
CA GLY A 25 -5.91 28.36 -0.85
C GLY A 25 -7.25 27.67 -1.05
N GLU A 26 -8.04 28.17 -2.00
CA GLU A 26 -9.37 27.70 -2.39
C GLU A 26 -9.49 26.16 -2.44
N ASP A 27 -10.69 25.67 -2.13
CA ASP A 27 -11.10 24.27 -2.26
C ASP A 27 -10.97 23.78 -3.71
N ASP A 28 -9.75 23.52 -4.16
CA ASP A 28 -9.49 22.95 -5.46
C ASP A 28 -9.89 21.46 -5.43
N VAL A 29 -11.11 21.17 -5.85
CA VAL A 29 -11.54 19.82 -6.20
C VAL A 29 -10.69 19.35 -7.38
N HIS A 30 -9.61 18.65 -7.08
CA HIS A 30 -8.76 18.05 -8.09
C HIS A 30 -9.44 16.78 -8.60
N ASP A 31 -10.07 16.87 -9.77
CA ASP A 31 -10.56 15.69 -10.47
C ASP A 31 -9.35 14.82 -10.82
N CYS A 32 -9.22 13.68 -10.13
CA CYS A 32 -8.18 12.69 -10.38
C CYS A 32 -8.41 12.03 -11.74
N THR A 33 -8.06 12.74 -12.81
CA THR A 33 -8.17 12.23 -14.16
C THR A 33 -7.14 11.12 -14.33
N ILE A 34 -7.59 9.87 -14.28
CA ILE A 34 -6.73 8.70 -14.45
C ILE A 34 -6.24 8.68 -15.90
N LYS A 35 -5.06 9.26 -16.15
CA LYS A 35 -4.38 9.12 -17.44
C LYS A 35 -3.86 7.69 -17.55
N LEU A 36 -4.44 6.92 -18.49
CA LEU A 36 -3.93 5.60 -18.80
C LEU A 36 -2.47 5.70 -19.27
N ARG A 37 -1.64 4.73 -18.86
CA ARG A 37 -0.26 4.62 -19.37
C ARG A 37 -0.30 4.48 -20.89
N VAL A 38 0.69 5.05 -21.57
CA VAL A 38 0.89 4.83 -23.01
C VAL A 38 1.01 3.32 -23.27
N ASN A 39 0.16 2.79 -24.15
CA ASN A 39 0.05 1.37 -24.48
C ASN A 39 -0.19 0.45 -23.26
N PRO A 40 -1.37 0.57 -22.59
CA PRO A 40 -1.64 -0.21 -21.39
C PRO A 40 -1.82 -1.69 -21.73
N LYS A 41 -0.92 -2.53 -21.23
CA LYS A 41 -1.04 -3.99 -21.38
C LYS A 41 -2.08 -4.53 -20.39
N LYS A 42 -3.25 -4.93 -20.90
CA LYS A 42 -4.26 -5.65 -20.11
C LYS A 42 -3.67 -6.98 -19.62
N ARG A 43 -3.60 -7.18 -18.30
CA ARG A 43 -3.05 -8.42 -17.71
C ARG A 43 -4.11 -9.47 -17.39
N ARG A 44 -5.37 -9.07 -17.17
CA ARG A 44 -6.51 -9.95 -16.88
C ARG A 44 -7.81 -9.34 -17.41
N ASP A 45 -8.75 -10.19 -17.81
CA ASP A 45 -10.10 -9.76 -18.21
C ASP A 45 -11.01 -9.40 -17.04
N LYS A 46 -10.85 -10.13 -15.92
CA LYS A 46 -11.54 -9.88 -14.66
C LYS A 46 -10.53 -9.85 -13.52
N VAL A 47 -10.74 -8.96 -12.58
CA VAL A 47 -9.92 -8.81 -11.37
C VAL A 47 -10.83 -8.94 -10.16
N TYR A 48 -10.48 -9.85 -9.26
CA TYR A 48 -11.19 -10.07 -8.01
C TYR A 48 -10.33 -9.61 -6.83
N ILE A 49 -10.89 -8.71 -6.03
CA ILE A 49 -10.23 -8.08 -4.89
C ILE A 49 -11.04 -8.41 -3.65
N GLY A 50 -10.37 -8.91 -2.61
CA GLY A 50 -10.97 -9.17 -1.31
C GLY A 50 -10.40 -8.23 -0.27
N CYS A 51 -11.26 -7.71 0.61
CA CYS A 51 -10.84 -6.92 1.76
C CYS A 51 -10.68 -7.86 2.97
N GLY A 52 -9.45 -8.06 3.43
CA GLY A 52 -9.12 -8.87 4.59
C GLY A 52 -9.09 -8.09 5.91
N ALA A 53 -8.94 -6.76 5.82
CA ALA A 53 -9.00 -5.83 6.94
C ALA A 53 -9.45 -4.44 6.46
N GLY A 54 -10.26 -3.77 7.26
CA GLY A 54 -10.67 -2.38 7.09
C GLY A 54 -10.28 -1.46 8.25
N PHE A 55 -9.79 -2.00 9.37
CA PHE A 55 -9.29 -1.19 10.48
C PHE A 55 -8.22 -1.90 11.30
N GLY A 56 -7.52 -1.13 12.15
CA GLY A 56 -6.43 -1.64 12.96
C GLY A 56 -6.80 -2.80 13.89
N GLY A 57 -8.02 -2.92 14.41
CA GLY A 57 -8.40 -4.03 15.30
C GLY A 57 -8.83 -5.32 14.59
N ASP A 58 -8.76 -5.38 13.25
CA ASP A 58 -9.14 -6.58 12.52
C ASP A 58 -8.26 -7.79 12.82
N ARG A 59 -8.86 -8.98 12.70
CA ARG A 59 -8.21 -10.25 13.05
C ARG A 59 -7.57 -10.88 11.81
N PRO A 60 -6.28 -11.24 11.85
CA PRO A 60 -5.62 -11.96 10.74
C PRO A 60 -6.35 -13.25 10.32
N THR A 61 -7.00 -13.92 11.27
CA THR A 61 -7.77 -15.15 11.01
C THR A 61 -9.01 -14.92 10.14
N ALA A 62 -9.59 -13.72 10.13
CA ALA A 62 -10.70 -13.37 9.24
C ALA A 62 -10.22 -13.26 7.79
N ALA A 63 -9.10 -12.58 7.56
CA ALA A 63 -8.46 -12.53 6.24
C ALA A 63 -8.03 -13.92 5.75
N LEU A 64 -7.50 -14.77 6.64
CA LEU A 64 -7.18 -16.15 6.30
C LEU A 64 -8.43 -16.93 5.84
N LYS A 65 -9.57 -16.77 6.53
CA LYS A 65 -10.83 -17.41 6.10
C LYS A 65 -11.26 -16.94 4.71
N LEU A 66 -11.10 -15.65 4.39
CA LEU A 66 -11.36 -15.13 3.05
C LEU A 66 -10.44 -15.79 2.01
N LEU A 67 -9.13 -15.86 2.32
CA LEU A 67 -8.15 -16.58 1.51
C LEU A 67 -8.40 -18.09 1.41
N GLN A 68 -9.18 -18.71 2.30
CA GLN A 68 -9.49 -20.13 2.20
C GLN A 68 -10.77 -20.39 1.39
N ARG A 69 -11.76 -19.50 1.49
CA ARG A 69 -13.11 -19.73 0.96
C ARG A 69 -13.31 -19.20 -0.46
N VAL A 70 -12.70 -18.07 -0.81
CA VAL A 70 -12.91 -17.43 -2.12
C VAL A 70 -11.97 -18.05 -3.14
N LYS A 71 -12.51 -18.75 -4.15
CA LYS A 71 -11.74 -19.51 -5.16
C LYS A 71 -10.98 -18.64 -6.16
N ASP A 72 -11.61 -17.59 -6.67
CA ASP A 72 -11.04 -16.73 -7.70
C ASP A 72 -10.65 -15.39 -7.09
N LEU A 73 -9.61 -15.38 -6.25
CA LEU A 73 -9.09 -14.14 -5.66
C LEU A 73 -7.77 -13.77 -6.33
N ASN A 74 -7.58 -12.50 -6.66
CA ASN A 74 -6.32 -12.01 -7.23
C ASN A 74 -5.54 -11.14 -6.24
N TYR A 75 -6.27 -10.32 -5.48
CA TYR A 75 -5.69 -9.39 -4.53
C TYR A 75 -6.40 -9.51 -3.18
N LEU A 76 -5.62 -9.44 -2.11
CA LEU A 76 -6.10 -9.30 -0.74
C LEU A 76 -5.63 -7.95 -0.20
N VAL A 77 -6.56 -7.05 0.06
CA VAL A 77 -6.28 -5.73 0.62
C VAL A 77 -6.42 -5.78 2.14
N LEU A 78 -5.43 -5.24 2.85
CA LEU A 78 -5.37 -5.12 4.29
C LEU A 78 -5.22 -3.63 4.63
N GLU A 79 -6.34 -2.98 4.91
CA GLU A 79 -6.36 -1.63 5.43
C GLU A 79 -6.35 -1.70 6.96
N CYS A 80 -5.23 -1.30 7.56
CA CYS A 80 -5.02 -1.48 9.00
C CYS A 80 -4.54 -0.22 9.72
N LEU A 81 -4.28 0.87 9.01
CA LEU A 81 -3.83 2.12 9.61
C LEU A 81 -4.75 3.26 9.20
N ALA A 82 -5.30 3.91 10.20
CA ALA A 82 -5.97 5.19 10.07
C ALA A 82 -5.05 6.34 10.52
N GLU A 83 -5.51 7.57 10.39
CA GLU A 83 -4.76 8.79 10.70
C GLU A 83 -4.10 8.77 12.10
N ARG A 84 -4.88 8.48 13.15
CA ARG A 84 -4.34 8.42 14.53
C ARG A 84 -3.22 7.38 14.68
N THR A 85 -3.43 6.20 14.12
CA THR A 85 -2.42 5.13 14.19
C THR A 85 -1.16 5.44 13.39
N LEU A 86 -1.26 6.27 12.34
CA LEU A 86 -0.07 6.76 11.62
C LEU A 86 0.69 7.78 12.47
N ALA A 87 -0.01 8.69 13.15
CA ALA A 87 0.62 9.63 14.08
C ALA A 87 1.37 8.91 15.21
N ASP A 88 0.77 7.85 15.76
CA ASP A 88 1.43 7.00 16.76
C ASP A 88 2.73 6.38 16.21
N ARG A 89 2.75 5.94 14.94
CA ARG A 89 3.94 5.38 14.29
C ARG A 89 5.01 6.43 14.03
N HIS A 90 4.61 7.64 13.64
CA HIS A 90 5.54 8.76 13.52
C HIS A 90 6.22 9.10 14.85
N GLN A 91 5.45 9.12 15.95
CA GLN A 91 6.00 9.37 17.28
C GLN A 91 6.93 8.25 17.75
N ALA A 92 6.58 6.99 17.48
CA ALA A 92 7.45 5.85 17.75
C ALA A 92 8.79 5.95 17.01
N MET A 93 8.74 6.26 15.70
CA MET A 93 9.93 6.46 14.88
C MET A 93 10.80 7.62 15.38
N SER A 94 10.17 8.74 15.74
CA SER A 94 10.86 9.91 16.30
C SER A 94 11.56 9.61 17.63
N SER A 95 11.10 8.58 18.33
CA SER A 95 11.66 8.10 19.60
C SER A 95 12.66 6.93 19.41
N GLY A 96 13.05 6.63 18.16
CA GLY A 96 14.02 5.58 17.81
C GLY A 96 13.43 4.18 17.62
N GLY A 97 12.10 4.04 17.56
CA GLY A 97 11.42 2.79 17.23
C GLY A 97 11.20 2.60 15.72
N ASP A 98 10.57 1.49 15.35
CA ASP A 98 10.20 1.19 13.96
C ASP A 98 9.12 2.16 13.44
N GLY A 99 9.26 2.62 12.20
CA GLY A 99 8.27 3.48 11.55
C GLY A 99 7.11 2.73 10.88
N TYR A 100 7.14 1.39 10.89
CA TYR A 100 6.09 0.51 10.35
C TYR A 100 5.23 -0.13 11.45
N ASP A 101 4.07 -0.69 11.09
CA ASP A 101 3.20 -1.44 11.99
C ASP A 101 3.85 -2.78 12.34
N SER A 102 4.21 -2.94 13.61
CA SER A 102 4.85 -4.14 14.17
C SER A 102 4.05 -5.43 13.94
N ARG A 103 2.73 -5.33 13.71
CA ARG A 103 1.87 -6.49 13.49
C ARG A 103 1.97 -7.04 12.07
N ILE A 104 2.62 -6.34 11.15
CA ILE A 104 2.88 -6.86 9.80
C ILE A 104 3.46 -8.28 9.85
N ALA A 105 4.28 -8.57 10.87
CA ALA A 105 4.87 -9.86 11.05
C ALA A 105 3.85 -10.99 11.27
N ASP A 106 2.88 -10.76 12.15
CA ASP A 106 1.84 -11.75 12.46
C ASP A 106 0.92 -11.98 11.26
N TRP A 107 0.59 -10.91 10.55
CA TRP A 107 -0.19 -10.97 9.31
C TRP A 107 0.54 -11.78 8.23
N MET A 108 1.82 -11.50 7.98
CA MET A 108 2.59 -12.19 6.95
C MET A 108 2.85 -13.65 7.28
N LYS A 109 3.20 -13.97 8.54
CA LYS A 109 3.39 -15.37 8.97
C LYS A 109 2.16 -16.22 8.71
N LEU A 110 0.96 -15.66 8.92
CA LEU A 110 -0.29 -16.38 8.72
C LEU A 110 -0.71 -16.46 7.25
N LEU A 111 -0.54 -15.38 6.48
CA LEU A 111 -1.15 -15.26 5.15
C LEU A 111 -0.21 -15.70 4.01
N LEU A 112 1.10 -15.44 4.12
CA LEU A 112 2.05 -15.71 3.02
C LEU A 112 2.03 -17.17 2.52
N PRO A 113 1.99 -18.20 3.37
CA PRO A 113 2.00 -19.59 2.89
C PRO A 113 0.86 -19.89 1.93
N LEU A 114 -0.35 -19.40 2.23
CA LEU A 114 -1.52 -19.62 1.40
C LEU A 114 -1.58 -18.65 0.22
N ALA A 115 -1.20 -17.38 0.43
CA ALA A 115 -1.19 -16.38 -0.63
C ALA A 115 -0.23 -16.76 -1.76
N VAL A 116 0.98 -17.23 -1.43
CA VAL A 116 1.97 -17.72 -2.41
C VAL A 116 1.43 -18.95 -3.13
N LYS A 117 0.95 -19.96 -2.38
CA LYS A 117 0.37 -21.19 -2.96
C LYS A 117 -0.75 -20.91 -3.96
N ARG A 118 -1.55 -19.87 -3.71
CA ARG A 118 -2.71 -19.50 -4.53
C ARG A 118 -2.43 -18.38 -5.54
N ASN A 119 -1.20 -17.89 -5.61
CA ASN A 119 -0.83 -16.76 -6.44
C ASN A 119 -1.68 -15.49 -6.22
N ILE A 120 -1.93 -15.18 -4.95
CA ILE A 120 -2.67 -14.00 -4.50
C ILE A 120 -1.67 -12.93 -4.06
N CYS A 121 -1.95 -11.69 -4.45
CA CYS A 121 -1.16 -10.52 -4.13
C CYS A 121 -1.74 -9.82 -2.89
N ILE A 122 -0.94 -9.66 -1.84
CA ILE A 122 -1.37 -8.93 -0.64
C ILE A 122 -1.05 -7.45 -0.83
N ILE A 123 -1.93 -6.55 -0.43
CA ILE A 123 -1.75 -5.09 -0.49
C ILE A 123 -2.02 -4.55 0.91
N THR A 124 -1.11 -3.75 1.48
CA THR A 124 -1.26 -3.23 2.84
C THR A 124 -0.56 -1.89 3.02
N ASN A 125 -1.14 -1.02 3.85
CA ASN A 125 -0.56 0.25 4.28
C ASN A 125 0.27 0.14 5.57
N MET A 126 0.43 -1.06 6.12
CA MET A 126 1.13 -1.31 7.38
C MET A 126 2.59 -0.86 7.44
N GLY A 127 3.25 -0.51 6.33
CA GLY A 127 4.60 0.05 6.44
C GLY A 127 4.66 1.51 6.93
N ALA A 128 3.52 2.22 7.03
CA ALA A 128 3.43 3.57 7.61
C ALA A 128 4.56 4.53 7.18
N MET A 129 5.36 5.02 8.14
CA MET A 129 6.44 5.98 7.92
C MET A 129 7.77 5.32 7.53
N ASP A 130 7.87 4.00 7.66
CA ASP A 130 9.04 3.21 7.23
C ASP A 130 8.65 2.09 6.24
N PRO A 131 8.21 2.46 5.02
CA PRO A 131 7.96 1.51 3.95
C PRO A 131 9.12 0.54 3.63
N PRO A 132 10.40 0.98 3.57
CA PRO A 132 11.53 0.08 3.34
C PRO A 132 11.78 -0.91 4.49
N GLY A 133 11.65 -0.49 5.75
CA GLY A 133 11.78 -1.39 6.90
C GLY A 133 10.71 -2.47 6.92
N ALA A 134 9.47 -2.11 6.59
CA ALA A 134 8.39 -3.08 6.40
C ALA A 134 8.70 -4.08 5.28
N GLN A 135 9.24 -3.61 4.15
CA GLN A 135 9.65 -4.49 3.05
C GLN A 135 10.70 -5.50 3.51
N GLN A 136 11.73 -5.05 4.22
CA GLN A 136 12.80 -5.91 4.73
C GLN A 136 12.25 -6.96 5.70
N ASN A 137 11.38 -6.55 6.64
CA ASN A 137 10.73 -7.45 7.58
C ASN A 137 9.89 -8.55 6.87
N VAL A 138 9.14 -8.17 5.83
CA VAL A 138 8.34 -9.13 5.02
C VAL A 138 9.26 -10.14 4.31
N ILE A 139 10.39 -9.68 3.75
CA ILE A 139 11.37 -10.55 3.07
C ILE A 139 11.99 -11.54 4.06
N GLU A 140 12.35 -11.09 5.25
CA GLU A 140 12.90 -11.94 6.32
C GLU A 140 11.89 -13.01 6.75
N ILE A 141 10.63 -12.64 6.94
CA ILE A 141 9.56 -13.58 7.29
C ILE A 141 9.36 -14.60 6.18
N ALA A 142 9.26 -14.16 4.93
CA ALA A 142 9.13 -15.07 3.80
C ALA A 142 10.29 -16.07 3.74
N SER A 143 11.52 -15.57 3.93
CA SER A 143 12.73 -16.40 3.98
C SER A 143 12.67 -17.42 5.12
N SER A 144 12.23 -17.02 6.32
CA SER A 144 12.06 -17.91 7.47
C SER A 144 11.02 -19.02 7.24
N LEU A 145 10.07 -18.78 6.34
CA LEU A 145 9.04 -19.75 5.94
C LEU A 145 9.46 -20.60 4.74
N GLY A 146 10.67 -20.42 4.20
CA GLY A 146 11.13 -21.07 2.97
C GLY A 146 10.41 -20.61 1.71
N LEU A 147 9.83 -19.40 1.73
CA LEU A 147 9.08 -18.82 0.62
C LEU A 147 9.95 -17.81 -0.15
N SER A 148 9.91 -17.90 -1.48
CA SER A 148 10.46 -16.86 -2.35
C SER A 148 9.33 -15.92 -2.77
N VAL A 149 9.42 -14.66 -2.35
CA VAL A 149 8.43 -13.61 -2.66
C VAL A 149 9.12 -12.39 -3.27
N SER A 150 8.36 -11.59 -3.99
CA SER A 150 8.76 -10.22 -4.30
C SER A 150 7.99 -9.27 -3.39
N VAL A 151 8.59 -8.14 -3.05
CA VAL A 151 7.97 -7.10 -2.23
C VAL A 151 8.32 -5.78 -2.87
N ALA A 152 7.33 -4.90 -3.07
CA ALA A 152 7.57 -3.61 -3.69
C ALA A 152 6.98 -2.51 -2.84
N VAL A 153 7.67 -1.39 -2.76
CA VAL A 153 7.17 -0.22 -2.06
C VAL A 153 6.51 0.71 -3.06
N ALA A 154 5.32 1.19 -2.72
CA ALA A 154 4.67 2.27 -3.45
C ALA A 154 4.92 3.58 -2.70
N TYR A 155 5.10 4.67 -3.43
CA TYR A 155 5.26 6.02 -2.90
C TYR A 155 4.27 6.94 -3.62
N GLU A 156 3.83 7.99 -2.94
CA GLU A 156 3.13 9.07 -3.61
C GLU A 156 4.14 9.87 -4.44
N VAL A 157 3.75 10.26 -5.65
CA VAL A 157 4.55 11.14 -6.49
C VAL A 157 3.74 12.40 -6.74
N SER A 158 4.26 13.55 -6.33
CA SER A 158 3.67 14.82 -6.77
C SER A 158 3.83 14.97 -8.27
N VAL A 159 2.70 15.05 -8.97
CA VAL A 159 2.69 15.53 -10.34
C VAL A 159 2.87 17.04 -10.27
N LYS A 160 4.07 17.54 -10.59
CA LYS A 160 4.19 18.95 -10.97
C LYS A 160 3.43 19.10 -12.27
N GLU A 161 2.40 19.95 -12.30
CA GLU A 161 1.83 20.37 -13.56
C GLU A 161 2.97 20.91 -14.43
N SER A 162 3.29 20.17 -15.48
CA SER A 162 4.09 20.70 -16.55
C SER A 162 3.24 21.78 -17.20
N GLY A 163 3.44 23.03 -16.79
CA GLY A 163 2.98 24.21 -17.52
C GLY A 163 3.48 24.11 -18.95
N GLY A 164 2.60 23.66 -19.83
CA GLY A 164 2.84 23.46 -21.24
C GLY A 164 1.56 23.82 -21.96
N ALA A 165 1.22 25.10 -21.94
CA ALA A 165 0.22 25.65 -22.83
C ALA A 165 0.61 25.28 -24.27
N ASP A 166 -0.27 24.53 -24.91
CA ASP A 166 -0.49 24.40 -26.35
C ASP A 166 0.29 25.39 -27.22
N ARG A 167 1.52 25.01 -27.62
CA ARG A 167 2.26 25.66 -28.71
C ARG A 167 3.07 24.66 -29.52
N TRP A 168 2.45 23.59 -30.01
CA TRP A 168 3.09 22.70 -31.00
C TRP A 168 2.13 22.16 -32.08
N PHE A 169 1.10 22.93 -32.46
CA PHE A 169 0.38 22.75 -33.73
C PHE A 169 -0.08 24.12 -34.27
N ASN A 170 0.84 24.87 -34.88
CA ASN A 170 0.62 25.75 -36.04
C ASN A 170 1.91 26.53 -36.35
N GLN A 171 2.71 25.96 -37.25
CA GLN A 171 3.39 26.65 -38.35
C GLN A 171 3.94 25.61 -39.33
#